data_AF-A0A2P0QME6-F1
#
_entry.id   AF-A0A2P0QME6-F1
#
_cell.length_a   1.000
_cell.length_b   1.000
_cell.length_c   1.000
_cell.angle_alpha   90.00
_cell.angle_beta   90.00
_cell.angle_gamma   90.00
#
_symmetry.space_group_name_H-M   'P 1'
#
loop_
_entity.id
_entity.type
_entity.pdbx_description
1 polymer ?
#
loop_
_entity_poly.entity_id
_entity_poly.type
_entity_poly.pdbx_seq_one_letter_code
_entity_poly.pdbx_strand_id
1 'polypeptide(L)'
;MFIGIDHGTTAMRFSGEAGQFKVTREEAKAFEIADLAQICPLREIEGIALCYSMGDNISAITDIRKVRNRGIVSREGAGKHIGGGTRVFDEVAKSGIPTVVIPGVHRGSPTDPRFKVYSHQASPE
;
A
#
# COMPACT_ATOMS: atom_id res chain seq x y z
N MET A 1 4.77 -0.32 -17.60
CA MET A 1 3.49 -0.54 -16.89
C MET A 1 3.57 -0.06 -15.45
N PHE A 2 2.45 0.37 -14.88
CA PHE A 2 2.34 0.74 -13.46
C PHE A 2 1.50 -0.27 -12.69
N ILE A 3 1.84 -0.48 -11.42
CA ILE A 3 1.09 -1.35 -10.51
C ILE A 3 0.52 -0.52 -9.36
N GLY A 4 -0.77 -0.66 -9.10
CA GLY A 4 -1.43 -0.18 -7.89
C GLY A 4 -1.48 -1.28 -6.84
N ILE A 5 -1.14 -0.94 -5.59
CA ILE A 5 -1.24 -1.84 -4.44
C ILE A 5 -2.09 -1.18 -3.35
N ASP A 6 -3.18 -1.83 -2.94
CA ASP A 6 -4.00 -1.38 -1.81
C ASP A 6 -3.73 -2.20 -0.56
N HIS A 7 -3.36 -1.50 0.50
CA HIS A 7 -3.16 -2.03 1.83
C HIS A 7 -4.49 -2.06 2.62
N GLY A 8 -5.43 -2.89 2.16
CA GLY A 8 -6.74 -3.05 2.77
C GLY A 8 -6.72 -3.78 4.11
N THR A 9 -7.74 -3.56 4.95
CA THR A 9 -7.85 -4.16 6.30
C THR A 9 -8.05 -5.68 6.29
N THR A 10 -8.65 -6.23 5.23
CA THR A 10 -8.96 -7.66 5.10
C THR A 10 -8.04 -8.39 4.12
N ALA A 11 -7.61 -7.72 3.06
CA ALA A 11 -6.77 -8.26 2.00
C ALA A 11 -5.88 -7.17 1.41
N MET A 12 -4.75 -7.59 0.84
CA MET A 12 -3.92 -6.78 -0.04
C MET A 12 -4.41 -7.00 -1.49
N ARG A 13 -4.57 -5.92 -2.24
CA ARG A 13 -4.98 -5.97 -3.65
C ARG A 13 -3.88 -5.41 -4.53
N PHE A 14 -3.68 -6.04 -5.68
CA PHE A 14 -2.67 -5.68 -6.67
C PHE A 14 -3.36 -5.60 -8.03
N SER A 15 -3.19 -4.49 -8.74
CA SER A 15 -3.77 -4.30 -10.07
C SER A 15 -2.78 -3.60 -10.98
N GLY A 16 -2.83 -3.95 -12.25
CA GLY A 16 -2.20 -3.25 -13.36
C GLY A 16 -2.99 -3.55 -14.64
N GLU A 17 -2.61 -2.92 -15.75
CA GLU A 17 -3.33 -3.03 -17.02
C GLU A 17 -3.53 -4.48 -17.50
N ALA A 18 -2.55 -5.36 -17.22
CA ALA A 18 -2.55 -6.75 -17.67
C ALA A 18 -3.23 -7.74 -16.70
N GLY A 19 -3.66 -7.30 -15.52
CA GLY A 19 -4.31 -8.19 -14.57
C GLY A 19 -4.34 -7.68 -13.13
N GLN A 20 -5.04 -8.44 -12.30
CA GLN A 20 -5.18 -8.16 -10.88
C GLN A 20 -5.19 -9.45 -10.07
N PHE A 21 -4.72 -9.35 -8.83
CA PHE A 21 -4.86 -10.42 -7.85
C PHE A 21 -5.04 -9.85 -6.44
N LYS A 22 -5.54 -10.68 -5.54
CA LYS A 22 -5.70 -10.35 -4.13
C LYS A 22 -5.15 -11.47 -3.28
N VAL A 23 -4.56 -11.12 -2.16
CA VAL A 23 -4.14 -12.07 -1.13
C VAL A 23 -4.65 -11.59 0.22
N THR A 24 -5.00 -12.52 1.10
CA THR A 24 -5.33 -12.21 2.48
C THR A 24 -4.13 -11.61 3.21
N ARG A 25 -4.38 -10.95 4.35
CA ARG A 25 -3.28 -10.41 5.17
C ARG A 25 -2.31 -11.48 5.68
N GLU A 26 -2.79 -12.71 5.82
CA GLU A 26 -2.00 -13.86 6.28
C GLU A 26 -1.08 -14.35 5.16
N GLU A 27 -1.61 -14.55 3.95
CA GLU A 27 -0.85 -14.91 2.76
C GLU A 27 0.20 -13.85 2.40
N ALA A 28 -0.13 -12.56 2.58
CA ALA A 28 0.79 -11.46 2.35
C ALA A 28 2.08 -11.51 3.19
N LYS A 29 2.15 -12.33 4.24
CA LYS A 29 3.40 -12.55 5.00
C LYS A 29 4.45 -13.32 4.21
N ALA A 30 4.03 -14.12 3.24
CA ALA A 30 4.89 -14.86 2.33
C ALA A 30 5.16 -14.11 1.02
N PHE A 31 4.60 -12.89 0.85
CA PHE A 31 4.75 -12.12 -0.37
C PHE A 31 6.23 -11.90 -0.71
N GLU A 32 6.56 -12.05 -1.99
CA GLU A 32 7.83 -11.68 -2.60
C GLU A 32 7.57 -10.78 -3.81
N ILE A 33 8.52 -9.93 -4.18
CA ILE A 33 8.34 -9.05 -5.34
C ILE A 33 8.04 -9.83 -6.63
N ALA A 34 8.54 -11.07 -6.73
CA ALA A 34 8.27 -11.99 -7.84
C ALA A 34 6.79 -12.30 -8.05
N ASP A 35 5.95 -12.17 -7.01
CA ASP A 35 4.51 -12.40 -7.11
C ASP A 35 3.82 -11.40 -8.05
N LEU A 36 4.41 -10.22 -8.27
CA LEU A 36 3.92 -9.24 -9.25
C LEU A 36 3.98 -9.76 -10.70
N ALA A 37 4.74 -10.84 -10.95
CA ALA A 37 4.76 -11.53 -12.24
C ALA A 37 3.40 -12.10 -12.64
N GLN A 38 2.47 -12.26 -11.69
CA GLN A 38 1.07 -12.61 -11.98
C GLN A 38 0.32 -11.53 -12.78
N ILE A 39 0.76 -10.27 -12.71
CA ILE A 39 0.19 -9.17 -13.47
C ILE A 39 0.98 -8.98 -14.76
N CYS A 40 2.30 -8.83 -14.66
CA CYS A 40 3.18 -8.62 -15.82
C CYS A 40 4.65 -8.96 -15.51
N PRO A 41 5.50 -9.16 -16.52
CA PRO A 41 6.93 -9.37 -16.30
C PRO A 41 7.55 -8.23 -15.49
N LEU A 42 8.31 -8.55 -14.42
CA LEU A 42 8.85 -7.55 -13.50
C LEU A 42 9.64 -6.42 -14.16
N ARG A 43 10.39 -6.76 -15.23
CA ARG A 43 11.18 -5.80 -16.02
C ARG A 43 10.35 -4.72 -16.73
N GLU A 44 9.05 -4.95 -16.86
CA GLU A 44 8.11 -4.05 -17.52
C GLU A 44 7.40 -3.13 -16.51
N ILE A 45 7.65 -3.31 -15.20
CA ILE A 45 7.13 -2.45 -14.14
C ILE A 45 7.99 -1.18 -14.09
N GLU A 46 7.42 -0.08 -14.54
CA GLU A 46 8.03 1.26 -14.52
C GLU A 46 7.86 1.93 -13.14
N GLY A 47 6.80 1.58 -12.42
CA GLY A 47 6.62 2.07 -11.06
C GLY A 47 5.40 1.50 -10.33
N ILE A 48 5.37 1.76 -9.03
CA ILE A 48 4.33 1.27 -8.11
C ILE A 48 3.70 2.44 -7.34
N ALA A 49 2.38 2.43 -7.25
CA ALA A 49 1.61 3.28 -6.34
C ALA A 49 1.08 2.42 -5.19
N LEU A 50 1.69 2.55 -4.01
CA LEU A 50 1.33 1.79 -2.81
C LEU A 50 0.43 2.63 -1.92
N CYS A 51 -0.87 2.33 -1.87
CA CYS A 51 -1.80 2.95 -0.95
C CYS A 51 -1.62 2.37 0.46
N TYR A 52 -1.33 3.22 1.43
CA TYR A 52 -0.96 2.85 2.79
C TYR A 52 -1.98 3.40 3.81
N SER A 53 -3.23 3.01 3.61
CA SER A 53 -4.42 3.56 4.27
C SER A 53 -4.46 3.46 5.80
N MET A 54 -3.64 2.56 6.37
CA MET A 54 -3.57 2.36 7.81
C MET A 54 -2.58 3.31 8.51
N GLY A 55 -1.64 3.92 7.79
CA GLY A 55 -0.70 4.87 8.38
C GLY A 55 -1.31 6.26 8.48
N ASP A 56 -1.37 6.82 9.69
CA ASP A 56 -1.84 8.19 9.99
C ASP A 56 -0.70 9.18 10.23
N ASN A 57 0.54 8.74 9.96
CA ASN A 57 1.76 9.54 10.12
C ASN A 57 2.37 10.01 8.79
N ILE A 58 1.69 9.73 7.68
CA ILE A 58 2.05 10.18 6.34
C ILE A 58 0.84 10.95 5.82
N SER A 59 1.02 12.22 5.46
CA SER A 59 -0.07 13.08 4.98
C SER A 59 0.12 13.57 3.54
N ALA A 60 1.22 13.16 2.90
CA ALA A 60 1.55 13.51 1.52
C ALA A 60 2.06 12.28 0.76
N ILE A 61 1.85 12.26 -0.56
CA ILE A 61 2.44 11.26 -1.44
C ILE A 61 3.96 11.35 -1.32
N THR A 62 4.58 10.25 -0.91
CA THR A 62 5.99 10.24 -0.52
C THR A 62 6.71 9.08 -1.21
N ASP A 63 7.91 9.34 -1.72
CA ASP A 63 8.81 8.27 -2.21
C ASP A 63 9.02 7.22 -1.11
N ILE A 64 8.86 5.93 -1.43
CA ILE A 64 8.90 4.85 -0.43
C ILE A 64 10.18 4.87 0.42
N ARG A 65 11.31 5.33 -0.14
CA ARG A 65 12.62 5.40 0.53
C ARG A 65 12.68 6.52 1.58
N LYS A 66 11.80 7.51 1.48
CA LYS A 66 11.71 8.66 2.37
C LYS A 66 10.63 8.50 3.43
N VAL A 67 9.78 7.48 3.31
CA VAL A 67 8.74 7.21 4.31
C VAL A 67 9.38 6.83 5.64
N ARG A 68 9.07 7.62 6.67
CA ARG A 68 9.45 7.37 8.06
C ARG A 68 8.20 7.10 8.88
N ASN A 69 8.37 6.42 10.01
CA ASN A 69 7.30 6.22 11.00
C ASN A 69 5.99 5.66 10.40
N ARG A 70 6.11 4.64 9.55
CA ARG A 70 5.04 3.88 8.86
C ARG A 70 3.99 3.19 9.76
N GLY A 71 3.97 3.51 11.05
CA GLY A 71 3.06 2.93 12.01
C GLY A 71 1.77 3.73 12.12
N ILE A 72 0.79 3.13 12.80
CA ILE A 72 -0.40 3.83 13.27
C ILE A 72 -0.04 4.57 14.58
N VAL A 73 -0.35 5.86 14.68
CA VAL A 73 -0.18 6.71 15.85
C VAL A 73 -1.21 6.35 16.93
N SER A 74 -2.42 5.94 16.54
CA SER A 74 -3.47 5.44 17.46
C SER A 74 -3.76 3.94 17.32
N ARG A 75 -3.60 3.18 18.40
CA ARG A 75 -3.89 1.73 18.42
C ARG A 75 -5.39 1.39 18.48
N GLU A 76 -6.27 2.38 18.60
CA GLU A 76 -7.72 2.16 18.61
C GLU A 76 -8.25 2.04 17.17
N GLY A 77 -8.81 0.87 16.83
CA GLY A 77 -9.51 0.64 15.56
C GLY A 77 -8.69 0.07 14.40
N ALA A 78 -7.39 -0.20 14.61
CA ALA A 78 -6.58 -0.85 13.58
C ALA A 78 -6.86 -2.36 13.50
N GLY A 79 -7.14 -2.87 12.29
CA GLY A 79 -7.33 -4.30 12.03
C GLY A 79 -6.17 -5.16 12.54
N LYS A 80 -6.39 -6.48 12.69
CA LYS A 80 -5.40 -7.43 13.24
C LYS A 80 -3.99 -7.17 12.66
N HIS A 81 -3.02 -6.95 13.55
CA HIS A 81 -1.60 -6.82 13.19
C HIS A 81 -1.01 -8.16 12.76
N ILE A 82 -1.34 -8.59 11.54
CA ILE A 82 -0.86 -9.86 10.96
C ILE A 82 0.55 -9.69 10.34
N GLY A 83 0.97 -8.46 10.03
CA GLY A 83 2.32 -8.16 9.51
C GLY A 83 2.48 -8.28 7.99
N GLY A 84 1.51 -8.86 7.27
CA GLY A 84 1.59 -8.99 5.81
C GLY A 84 1.68 -7.65 5.06
N GLY A 85 1.13 -6.58 5.63
CA GLY A 85 1.28 -5.24 5.07
C GLY A 85 2.70 -4.69 5.16
N THR A 86 3.33 -4.91 6.31
CA THR A 86 4.74 -4.59 6.54
C THR A 86 5.62 -5.38 5.58
N ARG A 87 5.33 -6.67 5.38
CA ARG A 87 6.04 -7.52 4.41
C ARG A 87 5.96 -6.96 2.99
N VAL A 88 4.76 -6.67 2.49
CA VAL A 88 4.59 -6.11 1.13
C VAL A 88 5.34 -4.79 0.99
N PHE A 89 5.21 -3.88 1.97
CA PHE A 89 5.96 -2.63 1.97
C PHE A 89 7.47 -2.88 1.89
N ASP A 90 8.01 -3.78 2.70
CA ASP A 90 9.45 -4.05 2.77
C ASP A 90 9.97 -4.68 1.47
N GLU A 91 9.24 -5.60 0.86
CA GLU A 91 9.62 -6.20 -0.42
C GLU A 91 9.59 -5.19 -1.57
N VAL A 92 8.55 -4.35 -1.63
CA VAL A 92 8.47 -3.26 -2.62
C VAL A 92 9.61 -2.26 -2.41
N ALA A 93 9.90 -1.85 -1.18
CA ALA A 93 10.98 -0.92 -0.88
C ALA A 93 12.36 -1.48 -1.26
N LYS A 94 12.59 -2.78 -1.04
CA LYS A 94 13.86 -3.47 -1.38
C LYS A 94 14.02 -3.73 -2.87
N SER A 95 12.91 -3.82 -3.62
CA SER A 95 12.94 -4.17 -5.06
C SER A 95 13.71 -3.18 -5.93
N GLY A 96 13.86 -1.93 -5.48
CA GLY A 96 14.43 -0.85 -6.29
C GLY A 96 13.49 -0.30 -7.36
N ILE A 97 12.28 -0.85 -7.51
CA ILE A 97 11.26 -0.33 -8.44
C ILE A 97 10.81 1.06 -7.95
N PRO A 98 10.76 2.08 -8.82
CA PRO A 98 10.27 3.41 -8.46
C PRO A 98 8.89 3.33 -7.81
N THR A 99 8.78 3.73 -6.55
CA THR A 99 7.55 3.56 -5.77
C THR A 99 7.20 4.83 -4.99
N VAL A 100 5.93 5.23 -5.11
CA VAL A 100 5.33 6.24 -4.24
C VAL A 100 4.35 5.59 -3.28
N VAL A 101 4.32 6.10 -2.06
CA VAL A 101 3.38 5.72 -1.02
C VAL A 101 2.30 6.78 -0.94
N ILE A 102 1.06 6.37 -1.14
CA ILE A 102 -0.13 7.22 -1.06
C ILE A 102 -0.72 7.04 0.34
N PRO A 103 -0.86 8.12 1.14
CA PRO A 103 -1.38 8.00 2.49
C PRO A 103 -2.88 7.70 2.53
N GLY A 104 -3.33 7.11 3.63
CA GLY A 104 -4.75 7.09 3.98
C GLY A 104 -5.32 8.47 4.26
N VAL A 105 -6.65 8.57 4.39
CA VAL A 105 -7.25 9.78 4.96
C VAL A 105 -7.26 9.65 6.47
N HIS A 106 -6.77 10.67 7.16
CA HIS A 106 -6.81 10.78 8.61
C HIS A 106 -7.00 12.25 9.02
N ARG A 107 -7.12 12.51 10.32
CA ARG A 107 -7.43 13.85 10.85
C ARG A 107 -6.43 14.94 10.40
N GLY A 108 -5.18 14.55 10.20
CA GLY A 108 -4.07 15.40 9.76
C GLY A 108 -3.92 15.51 8.24
N SER A 109 -4.73 14.81 7.43
CA SER A 109 -4.64 14.92 5.98
C SER A 109 -5.07 16.32 5.50
N PRO A 110 -4.34 16.95 4.55
CA PRO A 110 -4.67 18.25 3.97
C PRO A 110 -5.77 18.10 2.91
N THR A 111 -6.94 17.61 3.33
CA THR A 111 -8.09 17.36 2.46
C THR A 111 -9.35 18.00 3.02
N ASP A 112 -10.41 18.03 2.22
CA ASP A 112 -11.72 18.54 2.62
C ASP A 112 -12.25 17.79 3.86
N PRO A 113 -12.76 18.48 4.89
CA PRO A 113 -13.21 17.85 6.13
C PRO A 113 -14.21 16.71 5.95
N ARG A 114 -15.04 16.73 4.90
CA ARG A 114 -16.01 15.68 4.59
C ARG A 114 -15.34 14.36 4.26
N PHE A 115 -14.09 14.37 3.80
CA PHE A 115 -13.33 13.14 3.52
C PHE A 115 -12.75 12.49 4.78
N LYS A 116 -12.74 13.18 5.93
CA LYS A 116 -12.17 12.66 7.19
C LYS A 116 -12.99 11.53 7.83
N VAL A 117 -14.06 11.09 7.18
CA VAL A 117 -14.83 9.89 7.53
C VAL A 117 -14.32 8.63 6.83
N TYR A 118 -13.46 8.79 5.82
CA TYR A 118 -12.80 7.69 5.13
C TYR A 118 -11.41 7.45 5.73
N SER A 119 -10.89 6.24 5.55
CA SER A 119 -9.49 5.89 5.85
C SER A 119 -8.67 5.62 4.59
N HIS A 120 -9.33 5.27 3.49
CA HIS A 120 -8.68 4.93 2.22
C HIS A 120 -8.90 6.07 1.22
N GLN A 121 -7.83 6.50 0.54
CA GLN A 121 -7.88 7.55 -0.50
C GLN A 121 -8.03 6.97 -1.91
N ALA A 122 -7.40 5.83 -2.15
CA ALA A 122 -7.37 5.17 -3.44
C ALA A 122 -7.38 3.66 -3.23
N SER A 123 -8.06 2.96 -4.13
CA SER A 123 -7.93 1.52 -4.33
C SER A 123 -7.57 1.31 -5.80
N PRO A 124 -6.66 0.39 -6.14
CA PRO A 124 -6.62 -0.13 -7.49
C PRO A 124 -7.98 -0.79 -7.80
N GLU A 125 -8.51 -0.51 -8.99
CA GLU A 125 -9.64 -1.22 -9.60
C GLU A 125 -9.15 -2.18 -10.68
#